data_AF-Q2T5I7-F1
#
_entry.id   AF-Q2T5I7-F1
#
_cell.length_a   1.000
_cell.length_b   1.000
_cell.length_c   1.000
_cell.angle_alpha   90.00
_cell.angle_beta   90.00
_cell.angle_gamma   90.00
#
_symmetry.space_group_name_H-M   'P 1'
#
loop_
_entity.id
_entity.type
_entity.pdbx_description
1 polymer ?
#
loop_
_entity_poly.entity_id
_entity_poly.type
_entity_poly.pdbx_seq_one_letter_code
_entity_poly.pdbx_strand_id
1 'polypeptide(L)' 'MTDFDIAQAQPRVVAPGVVEVGPFFERYMRGGYFIVKTPSGCREYHWCEQPDASDTTVMMTRDEALQLASHRW' A
#
# COMPACT_ATOMS: atom_id res chain seq x y z
N MET A 1 -3.71 4.15 18.33
CA MET A 1 -2.74 4.78 17.42
C MET A 1 -1.60 5.31 18.26
N THR A 2 -0.42 4.74 18.08
CA THR A 2 0.83 5.04 18.77
C THR A 2 1.72 5.95 17.92
N ASP A 3 2.75 6.56 18.49
CA ASP A 3 3.76 7.31 17.73
C ASP A 3 4.46 6.44 16.69
N PHE A 4 4.60 5.14 16.99
CA PHE A 4 5.10 4.14 16.05
C PHE A 4 4.16 3.98 14.85
N ASP A 5 2.84 3.89 15.07
CA ASP A 5 1.85 3.79 13.99
C ASP A 5 1.87 5.05 13.10
N ILE A 6 2.01 6.23 13.71
CA ILE A 6 2.10 7.51 12.99
C ILE A 6 3.37 7.56 12.13
N ALA A 7 4.52 7.16 12.69
CA ALA A 7 5.78 7.10 11.96
C ALA A 7 5.71 6.10 10.81
N GLN A 8 5.02 4.96 11.00
CA GLN A 8 4.83 3.97 9.95
C GLN A 8 3.90 4.43 8.83
N ALA A 9 2.93 5.31 9.10
CA ALA A 9 2.01 5.84 8.10
C ALA A 9 2.61 6.96 7.22
N GLN A 10 3.80 7.46 7.55
CA GLN A 10 4.48 8.49 6.75
C GLN A 10 4.83 7.97 5.35
N PRO A 11 4.59 8.77 4.28
CA PRO A 11 4.99 8.40 2.94
C PRO A 11 6.49 8.12 2.84
N ARG A 12 6.86 7.01 2.21
CA ARG A 12 8.27 6.60 2.03
C ARG A 12 8.55 6.08 0.63
N VAL A 13 9.72 6.41 0.09
CA VAL A 13 10.20 5.84 -1.17
C VAL A 13 10.65 4.40 -0.91
N VAL A 14 10.03 3.44 -1.59
CA VAL A 14 10.33 1.99 -1.42
C VAL A 14 11.04 1.39 -2.64
N ALA A 15 10.92 2.03 -3.80
CA ALA A 15 11.62 1.70 -5.04
C ALA A 15 11.74 2.95 -5.93
N PRO A 16 12.57 2.95 -6.99
CA PRO A 16 12.67 4.08 -7.92
C PRO A 16 11.28 4.47 -8.47
N GLY A 17 10.86 5.71 -8.23
CA GLY A 17 9.56 6.21 -8.70
C GLY A 17 8.33 5.68 -7.95
N VAL A 18 8.51 4.85 -6.91
CA VAL A 18 7.43 4.25 -6.12
C VAL A 18 7.46 4.75 -4.68
N VAL A 19 6.37 5.41 -4.27
CA VAL A 19 6.16 5.88 -2.90
C VAL A 19 5.07 5.04 -2.25
N GLU A 20 5.37 4.43 -1.12
CA GLU A 20 4.37 3.80 -0.26
C GLU A 20 3.73 4.84 0.66
N VAL A 21 2.41 4.82 0.75
CA VAL A 21 1.62 5.59 1.72
C VAL A 21 0.87 4.61 2.62
N GLY A 22 1.09 4.74 3.93
CA GLY A 22 0.69 3.75 4.93
C GLY A 22 1.87 2.89 5.43
N PRO A 23 1.59 1.87 6.26
CA PRO A 23 0.28 1.28 6.51
C PRO A 23 -0.65 2.11 7.39
N PHE A 24 -1.95 2.03 7.10
CA PHE A 24 -3.04 2.42 7.96
C PHE A 24 -3.58 1.18 8.69
N PHE A 25 -3.93 1.35 9.96
CA PHE A 25 -4.42 0.27 10.81
C PHE A 25 -5.85 0.55 11.24
N GLU A 26 -6.76 -0.39 11.00
CA GLU A 26 -8.18 -0.31 11.39
C GLU A 26 -8.60 -1.63 12.05
N ARG A 27 -8.79 -1.64 13.37
CA ARG A 27 -9.23 -2.76 14.25
C ARG A 27 -8.55 -4.12 14.03
N TYR A 28 -8.72 -4.73 12.87
CA TYR A 28 -8.14 -6.01 12.45
C TYR A 28 -7.59 -5.99 11.02
N MET A 29 -7.43 -4.81 10.43
CA MET A 29 -7.00 -4.65 9.05
C MET A 29 -5.77 -3.76 9.00
N ARG A 30 -4.87 -4.08 8.09
CA ARG A 30 -3.74 -3.21 7.73
C ARG A 30 -3.78 -2.98 6.24
N GLY A 31 -3.77 -1.73 5.80
CA GLY A 31 -3.82 -1.41 4.38
C GLY A 31 -2.93 -0.24 4.02
N GLY A 32 -2.79 0.02 2.74
CA GLY A 32 -2.02 1.13 2.22
C GLY A 32 -2.09 1.17 0.70
N TYR A 33 -1.32 2.05 0.10
CA TYR A 33 -1.21 2.11 -1.35
C TYR A 33 0.16 2.59 -1.81
N PHE A 34 0.52 2.22 -3.04
CA PHE A 34 1.71 2.71 -3.71
C PHE A 34 1.35 3.74 -4.76
N ILE A 35 2.07 4.85 -4.77
CA ILE A 35 2.01 5.92 -5.76
C ILE A 35 3.18 5.71 -6.72
N VAL A 36 2.87 5.48 -8.01
CA VAL A 36 3.86 5.38 -9.09
C VAL A 36 3.72 6.59 -10.01
N LYS A 37 4.82 7.33 -10.18
CA LYS A 37 4.88 8.39 -11.19
C LYS A 37 5.15 7.76 -12.56
N THR A 38 4.20 7.92 -13.48
CA THR A 38 4.33 7.49 -14.88
C THR A 38 4.41 8.71 -15.79
N PRO A 39 4.90 8.58 -17.04
CA PRO A 39 4.84 9.67 -18.02
C PRO A 39 3.41 10.20 -18.28
N SER A 40 2.40 9.37 -18.01
CA SER A 40 0.97 9.70 -18.16
C SER A 40 0.31 10.24 -16.89
N GLY A 41 1.04 10.42 -15.79
CA GLY A 41 0.53 10.96 -14.54
C GLY A 41 0.90 10.13 -13.32
N CYS A 42 -0.05 9.95 -12.41
CA CYS A 42 0.14 9.23 -11.16
C CYS A 42 -0.79 8.01 -11.12
N ARG A 43 -0.28 6.85 -10.73
CA ARG A 43 -1.08 5.64 -10.52
C ARG A 43 -1.00 5.19 -9.07
N GLU A 44 -2.12 4.72 -8.56
CA GLU A 44 -2.24 4.19 -7.21
C GLU A 44 -2.51 2.68 -7.24
N TYR A 45 -1.81 1.94 -6.38
CA TYR A 45 -1.97 0.50 -6.20
C TYR A 45 -2.28 0.20 -4.75
N HIS A 46 -3.55 -0.13 -4.47
CA HIS A 46 -4.07 -0.33 -3.11
C HIS A 46 -3.87 -1.77 -2.65
N TRP A 47 -3.55 -1.94 -1.36
CA TRP A 47 -3.40 -3.23 -0.71
C TRP A 47 -4.05 -3.25 0.66
N CYS A 48 -4.48 -4.43 1.10
CA CYS A 48 -5.08 -4.65 2.41
C CYS A 48 -4.82 -6.09 2.88
N GLU A 49 -4.41 -6.22 4.13
CA GLU A 49 -4.20 -7.46 4.84
C GLU A 49 -5.30 -7.57 5.90
N GLN A 50 -6.26 -8.48 5.66
CA GLN A 50 -7.29 -8.88 6.62
C GLN A 50 -7.01 -10.32 7.09
N PRO A 51 -6.78 -10.56 8.39
CA PRO A 51 -6.53 -11.89 8.94
C PRO A 51 -7.71 -12.86 8.78
N ASP A 52 -8.94 -12.35 8.75
CA ASP A 52 -10.16 -13.15 8.95
C ASP A 52 -11.15 -13.06 7.77
N ALA A 53 -10.76 -12.50 6.62
CA ALA A 53 -11.67 -12.30 5.49
C ALA A 53 -11.96 -13.62 4.75
N SER A 54 -12.92 -14.38 5.27
CA SER A 54 -13.57 -15.48 4.54
C SER A 54 -14.49 -14.99 3.42
N ASP A 55 -14.66 -13.68 3.24
CA ASP A 55 -15.57 -13.13 2.24
C ASP A 55 -14.95 -11.99 1.42
N THR A 56 -14.46 -12.40 0.25
CA THR A 56 -14.57 -11.69 -1.04
C THR A 56 -14.62 -10.16 -1.01
N THR A 57 -13.45 -9.54 -0.97
CA THR A 57 -13.17 -8.46 -1.92
C THR A 57 -11.71 -8.59 -2.34
N VAL A 58 -11.47 -8.49 -3.64
CA VAL A 58 -10.19 -8.70 -4.34
C VAL A 58 -9.17 -7.63 -3.88
N MET A 59 -8.64 -7.77 -2.67
CA MET A 59 -7.63 -6.88 -2.13
C MET A 59 -6.27 -7.54 -2.26
N MET A 60 -5.36 -6.84 -2.92
CA MET A 60 -3.99 -7.30 -3.07
C MET A 60 -3.31 -7.31 -1.71
N THR A 61 -2.44 -8.28 -1.49
CA THR A 61 -1.42 -8.19 -0.45
C THR A 61 -0.48 -7.02 -0.74
N ARG A 62 0.24 -6.56 0.28
CA ARG A 62 1.23 -5.49 0.11
C ARG A 62 2.26 -5.85 -0.97
N ASP A 63 2.73 -7.08 -0.99
CA ASP A 63 3.77 -7.53 -1.90
C ASP A 63 3.28 -7.65 -3.34
N GLU A 64 2.05 -8.11 -3.56
CA GLU A 64 1.45 -8.12 -4.89
C GLU A 64 1.28 -6.69 -5.43
N ALA A 65 0.80 -5.76 -4.59
CA ALA A 65 0.63 -4.37 -4.98
C ALA A 65 1.98 -3.70 -5.27
N LEU A 66 3.02 -4.01 -4.49
CA LEU A 66 4.38 -3.54 -4.73
C LEU A 66 4.95 -4.11 -6.04
N GLN A 67 4.71 -5.38 -6.32
CA GLN A 67 5.14 -6.02 -7.56
C GLN A 67 4.50 -5.32 -8.76
N LEU A 68 3.18 -5.08 -8.75
CA LEU A 68 2.52 -4.35 -9.83
C LEU A 68 3.02 -2.91 -9.97
N ALA A 69 3.22 -2.21 -8.85
CA ALA A 69 3.76 -0.85 -8.84
C ALA A 69 5.17 -0.80 -9.45
N SER A 70 5.99 -1.82 -9.16
CA SER A 70 7.38 -1.90 -9.61
C SER A 70 7.56 -2.39 -11.04
N HIS A 71 6.52 -2.91 -11.70
CA HIS A 71 6.58 -3.33 -13.11
C HIS A 71 6.09 -2.26 -14.10
N ARG A 72 5.58 -1.12 -13.61
CA ARG A 72 4.81 -0.14 -14.42
C ARG A 72 5.43 1.26 -14.50
N TRP A 73 6.69 1.43 -14.08
CA TRP A 73 7.45 2.67 -14.23
C TRP A 73 8.31 2.67 -15.50
#